data_AF-A0A3R7UNF8-F1
#
_entry.id   AF-A0A3R7UNF8-F1
#
_cell.length_a   1.000
_cell.length_b   1.000
_cell.length_c   1.000
_cell.angle_alpha   90.00
_cell.angle_beta   90.00
_cell.angle_gamma   90.00
#
_symmetry.space_group_name_H-M   'P 1'
#
loop_
_entity.id
_entity.type
_entity.pdbx_description
1 polymer ?
#
loop_
_entity_poly.entity_id
_entity_poly.type
_entity_poly.pdbx_seq_one_letter_code
_entity_poly.pdbx_strand_id
1 'polypeptide(L)'
;MYAHYLMALIYYEQIQDEKKDLQPLLNAKEKINFFLKKYPETDYSTDLKFKKDLIQNQLAAKEMYIAKYYISVQKWVPAINRLKIITDDYQETIFIEEALHRLVEIYYYLGLQEEAKQYARILGYNYNSSEWFKQSYKILNKDYEIASKKSSKKEKNFFKDIIEKIK
;
A
#
# COMPACT_ATOMS: atom_id res chain seq x y z
N MET A 1 29.38 -14.26 -6.59
CA MET A 1 28.64 -13.09 -6.06
C MET A 1 28.05 -12.27 -7.19
N TYR A 2 28.86 -11.56 -7.99
CA TYR A 2 28.37 -10.65 -9.04
C TYR A 2 27.39 -11.28 -10.05
N ALA A 3 27.64 -12.52 -10.50
CA ALA A 3 26.72 -13.22 -11.39
C ALA A 3 25.32 -13.44 -10.77
N HIS A 4 25.22 -13.69 -9.45
CA HIS A 4 23.93 -13.82 -8.77
C HIS A 4 23.21 -12.48 -8.64
N TYR A 5 23.97 -11.39 -8.46
CA TYR A 5 23.42 -10.02 -8.46
C TYR A 5 22.81 -9.68 -9.82
N LEU A 6 23.55 -9.87 -10.91
CA LEU A 6 23.06 -9.63 -12.27
C LEU A 6 21.83 -10.48 -12.60
N MET A 7 21.80 -11.73 -12.17
CA MET A 7 20.64 -12.60 -12.38
C MET A 7 19.39 -12.07 -11.64
N ALA A 8 19.55 -11.60 -10.40
CA ALA A 8 18.46 -10.97 -9.66
C ALA A 8 17.96 -9.70 -10.36
N LEU A 9 18.87 -8.88 -10.89
CA LEU A 9 18.51 -7.70 -11.69
C LEU A 9 17.74 -8.07 -12.96
N ILE A 10 18.18 -9.06 -13.72
CA ILE A 10 17.48 -9.48 -14.95
C ILE A 10 16.03 -9.86 -14.65
N TYR A 11 15.77 -10.62 -13.59
CA TYR A 11 14.39 -10.94 -13.21
C TYR A 11 13.62 -9.71 -12.72
N TYR A 12 14.28 -8.81 -11.99
CA TYR A 12 13.66 -7.57 -11.53
C TYR A 12 13.23 -6.67 -12.68
N GLU A 13 14.06 -6.52 -13.71
CA GLU A 13 13.76 -5.70 -14.90
C GLU A 13 12.63 -6.29 -15.78
N GLN A 14 12.28 -7.57 -15.59
CA GLN A 14 11.14 -8.20 -16.27
C GLN A 14 9.81 -7.93 -15.56
N ILE A 15 9.82 -7.31 -14.38
CA ILE A 15 8.60 -7.00 -13.63
C ILE A 15 7.81 -5.93 -14.38
N GLN A 16 6.51 -6.20 -14.53
CA GLN A 16 5.57 -5.29 -15.15
C GLN A 16 4.51 -4.80 -14.14
N ASP A 17 3.49 -4.11 -14.63
CA ASP A 17 2.37 -3.63 -13.82
C ASP A 17 1.60 -4.76 -13.09
N GLU A 18 0.77 -4.38 -12.13
CA GLU A 18 0.08 -5.29 -11.21
C GLU A 18 -0.91 -6.22 -11.93
N LYS A 19 -1.29 -5.89 -13.16
CA LYS A 19 -2.25 -6.63 -13.98
C LYS A 19 -1.58 -7.76 -14.75
N LYS A 20 -0.25 -7.74 -14.88
CA LYS A 20 0.54 -8.72 -15.65
C LYS A 20 0.88 -9.96 -14.82
N ASP A 21 1.62 -10.88 -15.44
CA ASP A 21 1.94 -12.16 -14.84
C ASP A 21 2.79 -12.04 -13.56
N LEU A 22 2.61 -13.00 -12.66
CA LEU A 22 3.23 -13.04 -11.34
C LEU A 22 4.62 -13.69 -11.35
N GLN A 23 4.94 -14.52 -12.36
CA GLN A 23 6.18 -15.30 -12.38
C GLN A 23 7.46 -14.44 -12.26
N PRO A 24 7.60 -13.31 -12.98
CA PRO A 24 8.79 -12.46 -12.86
C PRO A 24 9.03 -11.97 -11.42
N LEU A 25 7.95 -11.59 -10.72
CA LEU A 25 8.02 -11.14 -9.32
C LEU A 25 8.50 -12.24 -8.38
N LEU A 26 7.97 -13.46 -8.53
CA LEU A 26 8.35 -14.60 -7.69
C LEU A 26 9.79 -15.00 -7.93
N ASN A 27 10.22 -15.07 -9.19
CA ASN A 27 11.59 -15.39 -9.57
C ASN A 27 12.57 -14.33 -9.04
N ALA A 28 12.26 -13.05 -9.19
CA ALA A 28 13.07 -11.96 -8.67
C ALA A 28 13.17 -12.03 -7.13
N LYS A 29 12.03 -12.21 -6.44
CA LYS A 29 11.98 -12.36 -4.97
C LYS A 29 12.85 -13.52 -4.49
N GLU A 30 12.75 -14.68 -5.14
CA GLU A 30 13.53 -15.86 -4.79
C GLU A 30 15.04 -15.61 -4.95
N LYS A 31 15.46 -15.08 -6.11
CA LYS A 31 16.89 -14.79 -6.37
C LYS A 31 17.45 -13.72 -5.44
N ILE A 32 16.67 -12.68 -5.15
CA ILE A 32 17.07 -11.65 -4.18
C ILE A 32 17.22 -12.25 -2.79
N ASN A 33 16.25 -13.01 -2.30
CA ASN A 33 16.33 -13.65 -0.99
C ASN A 33 17.55 -14.60 -0.90
N PHE A 34 17.83 -15.36 -1.96
CA PHE A 34 19.03 -16.18 -2.04
C PHE A 34 20.30 -15.33 -1.92
N PHE A 35 20.40 -14.23 -2.66
CA PHE A 35 21.56 -13.34 -2.62
C PHE A 35 21.74 -12.74 -1.22
N LEU A 36 20.68 -12.18 -0.63
CA LEU A 36 20.72 -11.54 0.68
C LEU A 36 21.11 -12.53 1.79
N LYS A 37 20.67 -13.79 1.69
CA LYS A 37 21.07 -14.85 2.62
C LYS A 37 22.55 -15.22 2.48
N LYS A 38 23.07 -15.23 1.26
CA LYS A 38 24.43 -15.70 0.96
C LYS A 38 25.51 -14.61 1.06
N TYR A 39 25.14 -13.36 0.79
CA TYR A 39 26.05 -12.20 0.70
C TYR A 39 25.47 -10.96 1.43
N PRO A 40 25.22 -11.04 2.75
CA PRO A 40 24.44 -10.03 3.47
C PRO A 40 25.12 -8.65 3.63
N GLU A 41 26.46 -8.60 3.69
CA GLU A 41 27.24 -7.41 4.05
C GLU A 41 27.95 -6.76 2.85
N THR A 42 27.28 -6.71 1.69
CA THR A 42 27.85 -6.18 0.45
C THR A 42 27.09 -4.95 0.00
N ASP A 43 27.73 -4.05 -0.76
CA ASP A 43 27.03 -2.89 -1.33
C ASP A 43 25.82 -3.30 -2.19
N TYR A 44 25.96 -4.42 -2.91
CA TYR A 44 24.89 -5.03 -3.68
C TYR A 44 23.70 -5.51 -2.83
N SER A 45 23.93 -5.91 -1.57
CA SER A 45 22.86 -6.36 -0.69
C SER A 45 21.94 -5.19 -0.31
N THR A 46 22.48 -3.98 -0.18
CA THR A 46 21.70 -2.77 0.08
C THR A 46 20.76 -2.44 -1.08
N ASP A 47 21.27 -2.49 -2.33
CA ASP A 47 20.45 -2.31 -3.54
C ASP A 47 19.35 -3.38 -3.64
N LEU A 48 19.69 -4.65 -3.44
CA LEU A 48 18.71 -5.73 -3.53
C LEU A 48 17.68 -5.72 -2.39
N LYS A 49 18.00 -5.22 -1.19
CA LYS A 49 17.02 -4.98 -0.12
C LYS A 49 15.97 -3.96 -0.58
N PHE A 50 16.41 -2.82 -1.10
CA PHE A 50 15.50 -1.81 -1.62
C PHE A 50 14.60 -2.36 -2.75
N LYS A 51 15.18 -3.11 -3.69
CA LYS A 51 14.41 -3.77 -4.77
C LYS A 51 13.43 -4.83 -4.24
N LYS A 52 13.77 -5.54 -3.16
CA LYS A 52 12.86 -6.48 -2.49
C LYS A 52 11.62 -5.78 -1.95
N ASP A 53 11.79 -4.60 -1.34
CA ASP A 53 10.69 -3.83 -0.79
C ASP A 53 9.76 -3.33 -1.92
N LEU A 54 10.31 -2.96 -3.07
CA LEU A 54 9.54 -2.62 -4.27
C LEU A 54 8.75 -3.83 -4.81
N ILE A 55 9.36 -5.02 -4.83
CA ILE A 55 8.67 -6.26 -5.18
C ILE A 55 7.51 -6.53 -4.22
N GLN A 56 7.70 -6.36 -2.91
CA GLN A 56 6.62 -6.53 -1.94
C GLN A 56 5.48 -5.55 -2.16
N ASN A 57 5.78 -4.28 -2.45
CA ASN A 57 4.77 -3.30 -2.83
C ASN A 57 4.01 -3.72 -4.09
N GLN A 58 4.70 -4.24 -5.11
CA GLN A 58 4.06 -4.68 -6.35
C GLN A 58 3.19 -5.93 -6.17
N LEU A 59 3.58 -6.86 -5.29
CA LEU A 59 2.76 -8.00 -4.89
C LEU A 59 1.48 -7.53 -4.17
N ALA A 60 1.60 -6.59 -3.23
CA ALA A 60 0.45 -6.01 -2.55
C ALA A 60 -0.47 -5.23 -3.51
N ALA A 61 0.11 -4.50 -4.48
CA ALA A 61 -0.64 -3.81 -5.53
C ALA A 61 -1.52 -4.78 -6.33
N LYS A 62 -0.98 -5.96 -6.65
CA LYS A 62 -1.71 -7.01 -7.37
C LYS A 62 -2.88 -7.55 -6.56
N GLU A 63 -2.68 -7.87 -5.28
CA GLU A 63 -3.76 -8.34 -4.41
C GLU A 63 -4.85 -7.26 -4.26
N MET A 64 -4.44 -5.99 -4.13
CA MET A 64 -5.36 -4.85 -4.07
C MET A 64 -6.15 -4.69 -5.37
N TYR A 65 -5.51 -4.83 -6.52
CA TYR A 65 -6.16 -4.78 -7.83
C TYR A 65 -7.26 -5.85 -7.95
N ILE A 66 -6.96 -7.08 -7.55
CA ILE A 66 -7.92 -8.19 -7.57
C ILE A 66 -9.05 -7.96 -6.54
N ALA A 67 -8.72 -7.47 -5.35
CA ALA A 67 -9.70 -7.11 -4.32
C ALA A 67 -10.69 -6.06 -4.85
N LYS A 68 -10.20 -4.98 -5.48
CA LYS A 68 -11.03 -3.92 -6.09
C LYS A 68 -11.96 -4.47 -7.16
N TYR A 69 -11.47 -5.39 -7.99
CA TYR A 69 -12.32 -6.08 -8.95
C TYR A 69 -13.43 -6.86 -8.25
N TYR A 70 -13.12 -7.68 -7.24
CA TYR A 70 -14.16 -8.43 -6.52
C TYR A 70 -15.16 -7.55 -5.80
N ILE A 71 -14.73 -6.42 -5.23
CA ILE A 71 -15.63 -5.40 -4.65
C ILE A 71 -16.58 -4.86 -5.73
N SER A 72 -16.06 -4.54 -6.93
CA SER A 72 -16.87 -3.97 -8.02
C SER A 72 -18.00 -4.91 -8.49
N VAL A 73 -17.78 -6.22 -8.41
CA VAL A 73 -18.77 -7.25 -8.75
C VAL A 73 -19.47 -7.84 -7.50
N GLN A 74 -19.33 -7.18 -6.35
CA GLN A 74 -19.97 -7.54 -5.07
C GLN A 74 -19.65 -8.97 -4.58
N LYS A 75 -18.47 -9.49 -4.91
CA LYS A 75 -17.95 -10.77 -4.40
C LYS A 75 -17.17 -10.53 -3.11
N TRP A 76 -17.92 -10.35 -2.01
CA TRP A 76 -17.37 -9.92 -0.72
C TRP A 76 -16.37 -10.90 -0.10
N VAL A 77 -16.67 -12.20 -0.07
CA VAL A 77 -15.78 -13.20 0.53
C VAL A 77 -14.42 -13.28 -0.20
N PRO A 78 -14.37 -13.40 -1.55
CA PRO A 78 -13.12 -13.31 -2.29
C PRO A 78 -12.38 -11.98 -2.07
N ALA A 79 -13.09 -10.85 -2.03
CA ALA A 79 -12.48 -9.55 -1.76
C ALA A 79 -11.80 -9.51 -0.38
N ILE A 80 -12.49 -9.95 0.68
CA ILE A 80 -11.95 -10.03 2.04
C ILE A 80 -10.69 -10.90 2.06
N ASN A 81 -10.71 -12.07 1.42
CA ASN A 81 -9.56 -12.97 1.39
C ASN A 81 -8.33 -12.30 0.74
N ARG A 82 -8.53 -11.54 -0.35
CA ARG A 82 -7.46 -10.79 -1.02
C ARG A 82 -6.91 -9.66 -0.16
N LEU A 83 -7.78 -8.91 0.51
CA LEU A 83 -7.37 -7.84 1.42
C LEU A 83 -6.62 -8.38 2.65
N LYS A 84 -7.02 -9.55 3.16
CA LYS A 84 -6.32 -10.22 4.27
C LYS A 84 -4.89 -10.63 3.93
N ILE A 85 -4.64 -11.08 2.69
CA ILE A 85 -3.26 -11.33 2.23
C ILE A 85 -2.39 -10.07 2.41
N ILE A 86 -2.93 -8.88 2.14
CA ILE A 86 -2.20 -7.61 2.34
C ILE A 86 -1.95 -7.35 3.83
N THR A 87 -2.95 -7.55 4.68
CA THR A 87 -2.81 -7.32 6.13
C THR A 87 -1.90 -8.34 6.81
N ASP A 88 -1.77 -9.53 6.26
CA ASP A 88 -1.04 -10.63 6.89
C ASP A 88 0.41 -10.69 6.36
N ASP A 89 0.62 -10.52 5.05
CA ASP A 89 1.92 -10.73 4.40
C ASP A 89 2.63 -9.43 3.97
N TYR A 90 1.90 -8.31 3.84
CA TYR A 90 2.40 -7.07 3.20
C TYR A 90 2.17 -5.81 4.04
N GLN A 91 2.33 -5.93 5.36
CA GLN A 91 2.09 -4.85 6.34
C GLN A 91 2.96 -3.61 6.14
N GLU A 92 4.17 -3.77 5.60
CA GLU A 92 5.13 -2.68 5.37
C GLU A 92 4.88 -1.91 4.07
N THR A 93 3.89 -2.33 3.27
CA THR A 93 3.60 -1.73 1.96
C THR A 93 2.65 -0.55 2.08
N ILE A 94 2.65 0.33 1.06
CA ILE A 94 1.75 1.49 1.01
C ILE A 94 0.25 1.11 0.92
N PHE A 95 -0.05 -0.16 0.62
CA PHE A 95 -1.41 -0.65 0.42
C PHE A 95 -2.09 -1.10 1.72
N ILE A 96 -1.36 -1.20 2.83
CA ILE A 96 -1.90 -1.67 4.11
C ILE A 96 -3.06 -0.80 4.61
N GLU A 97 -2.92 0.52 4.52
CA GLU A 97 -3.93 1.47 4.99
C GLU A 97 -5.22 1.38 4.15
N GLU A 98 -5.08 1.30 2.82
CA GLU A 98 -6.23 1.09 1.93
C GLU A 98 -6.88 -0.27 2.23
N ALA A 99 -6.09 -1.32 2.42
CA ALA A 99 -6.62 -2.66 2.67
C ALA A 99 -7.45 -2.73 3.95
N LEU A 100 -6.95 -2.15 5.05
CA LEU A 100 -7.67 -2.03 6.30
C LEU A 100 -8.97 -1.24 6.13
N HIS A 101 -8.93 -0.12 5.40
CA HIS A 101 -10.13 0.66 5.12
C HIS A 101 -11.17 -0.11 4.29
N ARG A 102 -10.75 -0.82 3.23
CA ARG A 102 -11.66 -1.66 2.44
C ARG A 102 -12.28 -2.77 3.27
N LEU A 103 -11.55 -3.35 4.22
CA LEU A 103 -12.12 -4.31 5.17
C LEU A 103 -13.19 -3.66 6.04
N VAL A 104 -12.97 -2.45 6.56
CA VAL A 104 -13.99 -1.68 7.29
C VAL A 104 -15.25 -1.48 6.43
N GLU A 105 -15.08 -1.04 5.17
CA GLU A 105 -16.20 -0.85 4.24
C GLU A 105 -17.01 -2.12 4.04
N ILE A 106 -16.35 -3.24 3.72
CA ILE A 106 -17.02 -4.51 3.40
C ILE A 106 -17.72 -5.06 4.65
N TYR A 107 -17.05 -5.12 5.80
CA TYR A 107 -17.65 -5.64 7.02
C TYR A 107 -18.83 -4.79 7.48
N TYR A 108 -18.73 -3.46 7.38
CA TYR A 108 -19.84 -2.56 7.68
C TYR A 108 -21.03 -2.80 6.73
N TYR A 109 -20.77 -2.93 5.43
CA TYR A 109 -21.81 -3.20 4.43
C TYR A 109 -22.53 -4.53 4.68
N LEU A 110 -21.81 -5.55 5.16
CA LEU A 110 -22.37 -6.85 5.53
C LEU A 110 -23.12 -6.86 6.87
N GLY A 111 -23.16 -5.73 7.60
CA GLY A 111 -23.78 -5.63 8.93
C GLY A 111 -22.90 -6.17 10.08
N LEU A 112 -21.66 -6.53 9.79
CA LEU A 112 -20.65 -7.04 10.73
C LEU A 112 -19.91 -5.86 11.39
N GLN A 113 -20.63 -5.14 12.26
CA GLN A 113 -20.16 -3.86 12.80
C GLN A 113 -18.99 -4.02 13.76
N GLU A 114 -18.91 -5.10 14.53
CA GLU A 114 -17.82 -5.29 15.50
C GLU A 114 -16.50 -5.55 14.80
N GLU A 115 -16.52 -6.35 13.73
CA GLU A 115 -15.39 -6.59 12.83
C GLU A 115 -14.96 -5.29 12.15
N ALA A 116 -15.91 -4.52 11.61
CA ALA A 116 -15.62 -3.22 11.01
C ALA A 116 -14.95 -2.27 12.01
N LYS A 117 -15.45 -2.19 13.26
CA LYS A 117 -14.82 -1.39 14.33
C LYS A 117 -13.43 -1.91 14.68
N GLN A 118 -13.21 -3.22 14.70
CA GLN A 118 -11.90 -3.80 14.98
C GLN A 118 -10.85 -3.36 13.95
N TYR A 119 -11.16 -3.46 12.65
CA TYR A 119 -10.24 -3.00 11.60
C TYR A 119 -10.02 -1.49 11.64
N ALA A 120 -11.06 -0.70 11.93
CA ALA A 120 -10.92 0.75 12.10
C ALA A 120 -10.05 1.13 13.30
N ARG A 121 -10.10 0.37 14.41
CA ARG A 121 -9.21 0.56 15.57
C ARG A 121 -7.76 0.28 15.21
N ILE A 122 -7.49 -0.80 14.47
CA ILE A 122 -6.12 -1.12 14.00
C ILE A 122 -5.60 0.01 13.11
N LEU A 123 -6.41 0.45 12.15
CA LEU A 123 -6.07 1.56 11.26
C LEU A 123 -5.82 2.86 12.03
N GLY A 124 -6.66 3.17 13.03
CA GLY A 124 -6.48 4.36 13.86
C GLY A 124 -5.30 4.30 14.81
N TYR A 125 -4.96 3.12 15.33
CA TYR A 125 -3.81 2.94 16.22
C TYR A 125 -2.48 3.11 15.47
N ASN A 126 -2.38 2.51 14.28
CA ASN A 126 -1.13 2.53 13.50
C ASN A 126 -1.01 3.73 12.55
N TYR A 127 -2.13 4.27 12.05
CA TYR A 127 -2.17 5.23 10.93
C TYR A 127 -3.16 6.40 11.18
N ASN A 128 -3.14 6.99 12.39
CA ASN A 128 -4.10 8.02 12.83
C ASN A 128 -4.19 9.27 11.91
N SER A 129 -3.13 9.63 11.20
CA SER A 129 -3.08 10.79 10.31
C SER A 129 -3.45 10.46 8.87
N SER A 130 -3.64 9.18 8.56
CA SER A 130 -3.97 8.70 7.22
C SER A 130 -5.32 9.24 6.73
N GLU A 131 -5.41 9.47 5.43
CA GLU A 131 -6.68 9.76 4.79
C GLU A 131 -7.64 8.57 4.93
N TRP A 132 -7.14 7.33 4.85
CA TRP A 132 -7.94 6.11 4.99
C TRP A 132 -8.55 5.96 6.38
N PHE A 133 -7.84 6.41 7.41
CA PHE A 133 -8.40 6.43 8.76
C PHE A 133 -9.60 7.37 8.85
N LYS A 134 -9.49 8.59 8.31
CA LYS A 134 -10.60 9.56 8.30
C LYS A 134 -11.82 9.04 7.55
N GLN A 135 -11.60 8.40 6.40
CA GLN A 135 -12.69 7.77 5.64
C GLN A 135 -13.35 6.62 6.42
N SER A 136 -12.55 5.76 7.06
CA SER A 136 -13.07 4.69 7.92
C SER A 136 -13.87 5.21 9.11
N TYR A 137 -13.38 6.28 9.75
CA TYR A 137 -14.05 6.89 10.88
C TYR A 137 -15.41 7.49 10.49
N LYS A 138 -15.50 8.10 9.29
CA LYS A 138 -16.76 8.60 8.71
C LYS A 138 -17.79 7.50 8.44
N ILE A 139 -17.34 6.31 8.02
CA ILE A 139 -18.26 5.17 7.80
C ILE A 139 -18.93 4.76 9.12
N LEU A 140 -18.17 4.75 10.21
CA LEU A 140 -18.67 4.35 11.53
C LEU A 140 -19.43 5.46 12.25
N ASN A 141 -19.06 6.72 12.02
CA ASN A 141 -19.68 7.91 12.63
C ASN A 141 -20.22 8.82 11.52
N LYS A 142 -21.49 8.65 11.16
CA LYS A 142 -22.13 9.38 10.05
C LYS A 142 -22.14 10.90 10.22
N ASP A 143 -22.13 11.37 11.48
CA ASP A 143 -22.13 12.80 11.82
C ASP A 143 -20.73 13.44 11.73
N TYR A 144 -19.69 12.66 11.41
CA TYR A 144 -18.33 13.17 11.31
C TYR A 144 -18.08 13.88 9.96
N GLU A 145 -17.86 15.19 10.02
CA GLU A 145 -17.41 15.97 8.88
C GLU A 145 -15.87 15.96 8.77
N ILE A 146 -15.37 15.49 7.63
CA ILE A 146 -13.95 15.59 7.32
C ILE A 146 -13.64 17.07 7.08
N ALA A 147 -12.88 17.68 7.98
CA ALA A 147 -12.39 19.03 7.79
C ALA A 147 -11.64 19.11 6.45
N SER A 148 -12.24 19.79 5.46
CA SER A 148 -11.59 20.00 4.18
C SER A 148 -10.27 20.70 4.42
N LYS A 149 -9.17 20.18 3.85
CA LYS A 149 -7.92 20.94 3.77
C LYS A 149 -8.27 22.27 3.09
N LYS A 150 -8.35 23.37 3.85
CA LYS A 150 -8.33 24.72 3.29
C LYS A 150 -7.06 24.80 2.45
N SER A 151 -7.18 24.68 1.13
CA SER A 151 -6.07 24.91 0.23
C SER A 151 -5.62 26.36 0.40
N SER A 152 -4.40 26.52 0.92
CA SER A 152 -3.41 27.51 0.48
C SER A 152 -3.83 28.99 0.29
N LYS A 153 -4.82 29.53 1.02
CA LYS A 153 -5.06 31.00 0.98
C LYS A 153 -3.86 31.79 1.56
N LYS A 154 -3.10 31.18 2.48
CA LYS A 154 -1.87 31.74 3.07
C LYS A 154 -0.65 31.60 2.14
N GLU A 155 -0.48 30.46 1.47
CA GLU A 155 0.60 30.26 0.48
C GLU A 155 0.42 31.17 -0.74
N LYS A 156 -0.81 31.32 -1.27
CA LYS A 156 -1.07 32.25 -2.39
C LYS A 156 -0.72 33.71 -2.04
N ASN A 157 -0.98 34.14 -0.81
CA ASN A 157 -0.58 35.47 -0.33
C ASN A 157 0.94 35.58 -0.20
N PHE A 158 1.59 34.55 0.36
CA PHE A 158 3.05 34.50 0.50
C PHE A 158 3.78 34.59 -0.84
N PHE A 159 3.34 33.85 -1.87
CA PHE A 159 3.92 33.96 -3.21
C PHE A 159 3.65 35.31 -3.86
N LYS A 160 2.49 35.91 -3.62
CA LYS A 160 2.15 37.26 -4.11
C LYS A 160 3.06 38.33 -3.48
N ASP A 161 3.28 38.25 -2.17
CA ASP A 161 4.15 39.18 -1.43
C ASP A 161 5.63 39.06 -1.86
N ILE A 162 6.07 37.87 -2.26
CA ILE A 162 7.43 37.66 -2.81
C ILE A 162 7.56 38.28 -4.21
N ILE A 163 6.55 38.10 -5.06
CA ILE A 163 6.56 38.65 -6.43
C ILE A 163 6.53 40.19 -6.40
N GLU A 164 5.79 40.79 -5.46
CA GLU A 164 5.75 42.25 -5.29
C GLU A 164 7.07 42.85 -4.79
N LYS A 165 7.91 42.09 -4.08
CA LYS A 165 9.24 42.55 -3.62
C LYS A 165 10.35 42.45 -4.67
N ILE A 166 10.14 41.68 -5.73
CA ILE A 166 11.12 41.46 -6.81
C ILE A 166 10.93 42.46 -7.96
N LYS A 167 9.80 43.17 -7.99
CA LYS A 167 9.45 44.20 -8.98
C LYS A 167 9.85 45.59 -8.50
#